data_AF-D8QL44-F1
#
_entry.id   AF-D8QL44-F1
#
_cell.length_a   1.000
_cell.length_b   1.000
_cell.length_c   1.000
_cell.angle_alpha   90.00
_cell.angle_beta   90.00
_cell.angle_gamma   90.00
#
_symmetry.space_group_name_H-M   'P 1'
#
loop_
_entity.id
_entity.type
_entity.pdbx_description
1 polymer ?
#
loop_
_entity_poly.entity_id
_entity_poly.type
_entity_poly.pdbx_seq_one_letter_code
_entity_poly.pdbx_strand_id
1 'polypeptide(L)' 'HRDIKPANVLLTERGVVQVIDFGIARREGEKEEDTKEDLPYRAPELLFGPRTYDAFAIDMWSLGATFAEFFTPLSLYLDE' A
#
# COMPACT_ATOMS: atom_id res chain seq x y z
N HIS A 1 6.92 -1.90 -0.83
CA HIS A 1 5.88 -2.95 -0.87
C HIS A 1 4.88 -2.65 -1.97
N ARG A 2 4.37 -1.42 -2.04
CA ARG A 2 3.42 -0.87 -3.02
C ARG A 2 1.97 -1.35 -2.87
N ASP A 3 1.73 -2.33 -2.01
CA ASP A 3 0.39 -2.85 -1.71
C ASP A 3 0.17 -3.07 -0.21
N ILE A 4 0.50 -2.06 0.62
CA ILE A 4 0.20 -2.14 2.05
C ILE A 4 -1.29 -1.82 2.24
N LYS A 5 -2.05 -2.81 2.69
CA LYS A 5 -3.49 -2.72 2.96
C LYS A 5 -3.89 -3.75 4.01
N PRO A 6 -5.05 -3.63 4.68
CA PRO A 6 -5.48 -4.58 5.70
C PRO A 6 -5.41 -6.05 5.25
N ALA A 7 -5.81 -6.34 4.01
CA ALA A 7 -5.77 -7.70 3.44
C ALA A 7 -4.36 -8.32 3.37
N ASN A 8 -3.31 -7.48 3.35
CA ASN A 8 -1.91 -7.89 3.22
C ASN A 8 -1.14 -7.82 4.56
N VAL A 9 -1.84 -7.58 5.68
CA VAL A 9 -1.25 -7.56 7.03
C VAL A 9 -1.88 -8.68 7.86
N LEU A 10 -1.11 -9.73 8.12
CA LEU A 10 -1.53 -10.88 8.91
C LEU A 10 -1.13 -10.73 10.37
N LEU A 11 -1.99 -11.24 11.27
CA LEU A 11 -1.69 -11.41 12.68
C LEU A 11 -1.69 -12.91 13.01
N THR A 12 -0.55 -13.41 13.44
CA THR A 12 -0.43 -14.81 13.89
C THR A 12 -1.07 -15.00 15.27
N GLU A 13 -1.37 -16.26 15.63
CA GLU A 13 -1.88 -16.62 16.97
C GLU A 13 -0.96 -16.20 18.12
N ARG A 14 0.33 -15.98 17.84
CA ARG A 14 1.33 -15.51 18.82
C ARG A 14 1.42 -13.99 18.92
N GLY A 15 0.55 -13.25 18.24
CA GLY A 15 0.58 -11.79 18.20
C GLY A 15 1.69 -11.21 17.32
N VAL A 16 2.30 -12.00 16.43
CA VAL A 16 3.29 -11.51 15.47
C VAL A 16 2.58 -10.97 14.23
N VAL A 17 2.91 -9.75 13.84
CA VAL A 17 2.45 -9.11 12.60
C VAL A 17 3.37 -9.51 11.44
N GLN A 18 2.77 -9.91 10.31
CA GLN A 18 3.49 -10.28 9.09
C GLN A 18 2.88 -9.58 7.88
N VAL A 19 3.73 -9.00 7.05
CA VAL A 19 3.32 -8.42 5.76
C VAL A 19 3.44 -9.49 4.68
N ILE A 20 2.43 -9.61 3.83
CA ILE A 20 2.35 -10.58 2.73
C ILE A 20 2.12 -9.89 1.38
N ASP A 21 2.14 -10.69 0.32
CA ASP A 21 1.92 -10.27 -1.07
C ASP A 21 2.94 -9.27 -1.63
N PHE A 22 4.11 -9.82 -1.96
CA PHE A 22 5.20 -9.10 -2.60
C PHE A 22 5.10 -9.14 -4.15
N GLY A 23 3.93 -9.49 -4.71
CA GLY A 23 3.75 -9.67 -6.16
C GLY A 23 4.09 -8.44 -6.99
N ILE A 24 3.88 -7.24 -6.41
CA ILE A 24 4.26 -5.95 -7.01
C ILE A 24 5.41 -5.25 -6.28
N ALA A 25 6.05 -5.91 -5.32
CA ALA A 25 7.19 -5.34 -4.61
C ALA A 25 8.40 -5.19 -5.52
N ARG A 26 9.21 -4.15 -5.28
CA ARG A 26 10.38 -3.82 -6.08
C ARG A 26 11.57 -3.48 -5.21
N ARG A 27 12.76 -3.77 -5.72
CA ARG A 27 14.02 -3.28 -5.14
C ARG A 27 14.29 -1.85 -5.61
N GLU A 28 14.97 -1.11 -4.76
CA GLU A 28 15.42 0.24 -5.10
C GLU A 28 16.27 0.21 -6.37
N GLY A 29 15.90 1.03 -7.37
CA GLY A 29 16.61 1.13 -8.66
C GLY A 29 16.08 0.25 -9.81
N GLU A 30 15.04 -0.58 -9.60
CA GLU A 30 14.38 -1.28 -10.70
C GLU A 30 13.49 -0.34 -11.54
N LYS A 31 13.55 -0.46 -12.88
CA LYS A 31 12.71 0.33 -13.81
C LYS A 31 11.26 -0.15 -13.76
N GLU A 32 10.34 0.80 -13.88
CA GLU A 32 8.90 0.54 -13.78
C GLU A 32 8.21 0.16 -15.10
N GLU A 33 7.23 -0.73 -14.98
CA GLU A 33 6.04 -0.78 -15.82
C GLU A 33 4.85 -0.35 -14.96
N ASP A 34 4.02 0.54 -15.50
CA ASP A 34 2.94 1.20 -14.77
C ASP A 34 1.80 0.20 -14.50
N THR A 35 1.82 -0.46 -13.33
CA THR A 35 0.72 -1.32 -12.90
C THR A 35 -0.40 -0.47 -12.31
N LYS A 36 -1.46 -0.33 -13.12
CA LYS A 36 -2.76 0.18 -12.70
C LYS A 36 -3.46 -0.90 -11.90
N GLU A 37 -3.42 -0.81 -10.57
CA GLU A 37 -4.41 -1.44 -9.69
C GLU A 37 -4.36 -0.87 -8.25
N ASP A 38 -5.52 -1.02 -7.60
CA ASP A 38 -6.02 -0.59 -6.28
C ASP A 38 -5.71 0.84 -5.79
N LEU A 39 -6.73 1.70 -5.87
CA LEU A 39 -6.73 3.12 -5.52
C LEU A 39 -6.80 3.47 -4.01
N PRO A 40 -7.44 2.70 -3.11
CA PRO A 40 -7.86 3.27 -1.83
C PRO A 40 -6.71 3.52 -0.83
N TYR A 41 -5.64 2.74 -0.90
CA TYR A 41 -4.46 2.89 -0.04
C TYR A 41 -3.27 3.52 -0.79
N ARG A 42 -3.44 3.90 -2.05
CA ARG A 42 -2.35 4.36 -2.90
C ARG A 42 -1.98 5.81 -2.63
N ALA A 43 -0.68 6.10 -2.63
CA ALA A 43 -0.18 7.46 -2.45
C ALA A 43 -0.58 8.37 -3.62
N PRO A 44 -1.02 9.62 -3.35
CA PRO A 44 -1.59 10.52 -4.36
C PRO A 44 -0.61 10.90 -5.46
N GLU A 45 0.69 10.97 -5.17
CA GLU A 45 1.74 11.25 -6.15
C GLU A 45 1.78 10.19 -7.26
N LEU A 46 1.38 8.96 -6.99
CA LEU A 46 1.33 7.87 -7.98
C LEU A 46 0.15 8.01 -8.94
N LEU A 47 -0.85 8.84 -8.63
CA LEU A 47 -2.02 9.07 -9.49
C LEU A 47 -1.68 9.88 -10.74
N PHE A 48 -0.54 10.59 -10.73
CA PHE A 48 -0.12 11.48 -11.80
C PHE A 48 0.94 10.87 -12.73
N GLY A 49 1.17 9.56 -12.64
CA GLY A 49 2.17 8.85 -13.45
C GLY A 49 3.58 9.44 -13.33
N PRO A 50 4.12 9.61 -12.11
CA PRO A 50 5.44 10.19 -11.93
C PRO A 50 6.51 9.26 -12.52
N ARG A 51 7.55 9.83 -13.14
CA ARG A 51 8.69 9.04 -13.65
C ARG A 51 9.56 8.46 -12.53
N THR A 52 9.48 9.06 -11.35
CA THR A 52 10.24 8.72 -10.15
C THR A 52 9.41 9.11 -8.93
N TYR A 53 9.42 8.28 -7.91
CA TYR A 53 8.87 8.58 -6.60
C TYR A 53 9.76 7.95 -5.53
N ASP A 54 9.55 8.36 -4.28
CA ASP A 54 10.19 7.73 -3.14
C ASP A 54 9.40 6.47 -2.74
N ALA A 55 10.00 5.30 -2.95
CA ALA A 55 9.37 4.02 -2.68
C ALA A 55 9.02 3.82 -1.18
N PHE A 56 9.80 4.42 -0.28
CA PHE A 56 9.52 4.36 1.15
C PHE A 56 8.37 5.29 1.52
N ALA A 57 8.34 6.50 0.96
CA ALA A 57 7.28 7.47 1.23
C ALA A 57 5.89 6.94 0.81
N ILE A 58 5.78 6.28 -0.35
CA ILE A 58 4.51 5.72 -0.80
C ILE A 58 4.01 4.58 0.09
N ASP A 59 4.90 3.75 0.63
CA ASP A 59 4.55 2.68 1.57
C ASP A 59 4.07 3.28 2.90
N MET A 60 4.69 4.38 3.34
CA MET A 60 4.28 5.12 4.54
C MET A 60 2.89 5.73 4.40
N TRP A 61 2.52 6.22 3.21
CA TRP A 61 1.16 6.67 2.93
C TRP A 61 0.16 5.51 3.09
N SER A 62 0.43 4.38 2.43
CA SER A 62 -0.43 3.20 2.47
C SER A 62 -0.60 2.64 3.90
N LEU A 63 0.47 2.68 4.71
CA LEU A 63 0.41 2.35 6.13
C LEU A 63 -0.49 3.33 6.90
N GLY A 64 -0.38 4.64 6.65
CA GLY A 64 -1.23 5.65 7.26
C GLY A 64 -2.71 5.46 6.92
N ALA A 65 -3.02 5.15 5.65
CA ALA A 65 -4.36 4.81 5.21
C ALA A 65 -4.90 3.55 5.89
N THR A 66 -4.07 2.50 6.00
CA THR A 66 -4.41 1.27 6.72
C THR A 66 -4.72 1.53 8.20
N PHE A 67 -3.93 2.38 8.86
CA PHE A 67 -4.19 2.78 10.26
C PHE A 67 -5.43 3.64 10.39
N ALA A 68 -5.70 4.55 9.46
CA ALA A 68 -6.89 5.37 9.49
C ALA A 68 -8.15 4.50 9.44
N GLU A 69 -8.21 3.50 8.56
CA GLU A 69 -9.31 2.52 8.53
C GLU A 69 -9.39 1.68 9.81
N PHE A 70 -8.25 1.26 10.37
CA PHE A 70 -8.25 0.43 11.58
C PHE A 70 -8.74 1.19 12.84
N PHE A 71 -8.34 2.45 13.00
CA PHE A 71 -8.59 3.22 14.23
C PHE A 71 -9.80 4.17 14.13
N THR A 72 -10.41 4.32 12.96
CA THR A 72 -11.52 5.26 12.74
C THR A 72 -12.66 4.61 11.94
N PRO A 73 -13.85 5.25 11.86
CA PRO A 73 -14.93 4.77 11.00
C PRO A 73 -14.69 4.97 9.49
N LEU A 74 -13.51 5.45 9.09
CA LEU A 74 -13.16 5.69 7.69
C LEU A 74 -13.16 4.37 6.92
N SER A 75 -14.00 4.29 5.88
CA SER A 75 -14.04 3.19 4.93
C SER A 75 -13.40 3.66 3.63
N LEU A 76 -12.29 3.03 3.24
CA LEU A 76 -11.54 3.45 2.04
C LEU A 76 -12.00 2.72 0.77
N TYR A 77 -12.94 1.78 0.83
CA TYR A 77 -13.45 1.07 -0.35
C TYR A 77 -14.06 2.04 -1.38
N LEU A 78 -13.85 1.75 -2.66
CA LEU A 78 -14.64 2.36 -3.72
C LEU A 78 -16.02 1.70 -3.66
N ASP A 79 -17.07 2.46 -3.36
CA ASP A 79 -18.44 1.98 -3.47
C ASP A 79 -18.66 1.45 -4.91
N GLU A 80 -19.05 0.18 -5.04
CA GLU A 80 -19.55 -0.40 -6.29
C GLU A 80 -21.00 0.05 -6.57
#